data_AF-A0A353PW61-F1
#
_entry.id   AF-A0A353PW61-F1
#
_cell.length_a   1.000
_cell.length_b   1.000
_cell.length_c   1.000
_cell.angle_alpha   90.00
_cell.angle_beta   90.00
_cell.angle_gamma   90.00
#
_symmetry.space_group_name_H-M   'P 1'
#
loop_
_entity.id
_entity.type
_entity.pdbx_description
1 polymer ?
#
loop_
_entity_poly.entity_id
_entity_poly.type
_entity_poly.pdbx_seq_one_letter_code
_entity_poly.pdbx_strand_id
1 'polypeptide(L)'
;AGLVTEGIITMAAVAEILEKNAKQDLSCRNAAEKMVELFLNSDRIVFLVGTKINDAHQDPNMPVELEIRRNIIKRISVLLQEKYLKEVVIHYI
;
A
#
# COMPACT_ATOMS: atom_id res chain seq x y z
N ALA A 1 -14.02 2.54 -11.04
CA ALA A 1 -14.34 1.44 -10.10
C ALA A 1 -13.39 1.55 -8.91
N GLY A 2 -13.87 1.43 -7.67
CA GLY A 2 -13.02 1.46 -6.48
C GLY A 2 -12.59 0.05 -6.09
N LEU A 3 -11.31 -0.16 -5.84
CA LEU A 3 -10.78 -1.40 -5.25
C LEU A 3 -10.75 -1.22 -3.73
N VAL A 4 -11.39 -2.13 -2.98
CA VAL A 4 -11.41 -2.13 -1.51
C VAL A 4 -10.74 -3.39 -1.01
N THR A 5 -9.81 -3.25 -0.06
CA THR A 5 -9.18 -4.37 0.67
C THR A 5 -9.02 -4.00 2.13
N GLU A 6 -9.30 -4.95 3.02
CA GLU A 6 -9.09 -4.81 4.47
C GLU A 6 -7.66 -5.18 4.87
N GLY A 7 -6.92 -5.89 4.01
CA GLY A 7 -5.78 -6.69 4.42
C GLY A 7 -4.42 -6.01 4.26
N ILE A 8 -3.70 -5.86 5.37
CA ILE A 8 -2.27 -5.52 5.38
C ILE A 8 -1.42 -6.51 4.57
N ILE A 9 -1.84 -7.78 4.51
CA ILE A 9 -1.21 -8.85 3.72
C ILE A 9 -1.29 -8.54 2.23
N THR A 10 -2.41 -7.99 1.75
CA THR A 10 -2.54 -7.56 0.35
C THR A 10 -1.56 -6.43 0.04
N MET A 11 -1.43 -5.45 0.94
CA MET A 11 -0.46 -4.36 0.77
C MET A 11 0.99 -4.87 0.79
N ALA A 12 1.29 -5.87 1.61
CA ALA A 12 2.60 -6.54 1.60
C ALA A 12 2.90 -7.19 0.25
N ALA A 13 1.94 -7.94 -0.31
CA ALA A 13 2.07 -8.54 -1.63
C ALA A 13 2.25 -7.47 -2.73
N VAL A 14 1.53 -6.35 -2.67
CA VAL A 14 1.71 -5.22 -3.58
C VAL A 14 3.14 -4.68 -3.53
N ALA A 15 3.70 -4.48 -2.34
CA ALA A 15 5.08 -4.03 -2.19
C ALA A 15 6.08 -5.02 -2.79
N GLU A 16 5.87 -6.33 -2.60
CA GLU A 16 6.73 -7.35 -3.21
C GLU A 16 6.67 -7.36 -4.73
N ILE A 17 5.47 -7.20 -5.32
CA ILE A 17 5.29 -7.17 -6.78
C ILE A 17 6.00 -5.94 -7.37
N LEU A 18 5.82 -4.76 -6.75
CA LEU A 18 6.51 -3.52 -7.15
C LEU A 18 8.03 -3.64 -7.00
N GLU A 19 8.52 -4.36 -5.99
CA GLU A 19 9.94 -4.54 -5.79
C GLU A 19 10.58 -5.45 -6.84
N LYS A 20 9.94 -6.58 -7.15
CA LYS A 20 10.45 -7.61 -8.08
C LYS A 20 10.44 -7.15 -9.55
N ASN A 21 9.99 -5.91 -9.84
CA ASN A 21 9.95 -5.33 -11.18
C ASN A 21 9.22 -6.24 -12.17
N ALA A 22 8.08 -6.74 -11.70
CA ALA A 22 7.35 -7.80 -12.35
C ALA A 22 6.76 -7.29 -13.67
N LYS A 23 7.46 -7.57 -14.78
CA LYS A 23 6.81 -7.95 -16.04
C LYS A 23 6.09 -9.28 -15.83
N GLN A 24 5.19 -9.36 -14.85
CA GLN A 24 4.35 -10.52 -14.68
C GLN A 24 3.22 -10.38 -15.68
N ASP A 25 2.99 -11.45 -16.44
CA ASP A 25 1.74 -11.65 -17.15
C ASP A 25 0.59 -11.41 -16.15
N LEU A 26 -0.05 -10.23 -16.22
CA LEU A 26 -1.20 -9.81 -15.41
C LEU A 26 -2.46 -10.65 -15.70
N SER A 27 -2.29 -11.87 -16.21
CA SER A 27 -3.34 -12.80 -16.58
C SER A 27 -4.03 -13.39 -15.35
N CYS A 28 -3.40 -13.36 -14.17
CA CYS A 28 -3.92 -13.94 -12.93
C CYS A 28 -4.41 -12.87 -11.94
N ARG A 29 -5.51 -12.18 -12.29
CA ARG A 29 -6.11 -11.00 -11.62
C ARG A 29 -6.44 -11.13 -10.11
N ASN A 30 -5.45 -11.33 -9.26
CA ASN A 30 -5.60 -11.27 -7.81
C ASN A 30 -5.68 -9.79 -7.34
N ALA A 31 -6.08 -9.57 -6.08
CA ALA A 31 -6.31 -8.21 -5.56
C ALA A 31 -5.04 -7.34 -5.54
N ALA A 32 -3.86 -7.95 -5.30
CA ALA A 32 -2.60 -7.22 -5.28
C ALA A 32 -2.20 -6.75 -6.68
N GLU A 33 -2.34 -7.62 -7.69
CA GLU A 33 -2.07 -7.26 -9.09
C GLU A 33 -2.99 -6.13 -9.58
N LYS A 34 -4.29 -6.17 -9.25
CA LYS A 34 -5.22 -5.07 -9.57
C LYS A 34 -4.81 -3.75 -8.93
N MET A 35 -4.29 -3.78 -7.70
CA MET A 35 -3.82 -2.57 -7.03
C MET A 35 -2.52 -2.04 -7.65
N VAL A 36 -1.59 -2.93 -8.01
CA VAL A 36 -0.37 -2.55 -8.74
C VAL A 36 -0.71 -1.93 -10.08
N GLU A 37 -1.62 -2.53 -10.86
CA GLU A 37 -2.11 -1.97 -12.12
C GLU A 37 -2.67 -0.56 -11.92
N LEU A 38 -3.47 -0.36 -10.87
CA LEU A 38 -4.03 0.95 -10.53
C LEU A 38 -2.94 1.99 -10.19
N PHE A 39 -1.91 1.60 -9.43
CA PHE A 39 -0.77 2.48 -9.13
C PHE A 39 0.06 2.81 -10.38
N LEU A 40 0.33 1.82 -11.23
CA LEU A 40 1.15 2.02 -12.43
C LEU A 40 0.42 2.85 -13.50
N ASN A 41 -0.90 2.77 -13.55
CA ASN A 41 -1.75 3.61 -14.42
C ASN A 41 -2.01 5.02 -13.85
N SER A 42 -1.51 5.35 -12.66
CA SER A 42 -1.67 6.68 -12.05
C SER A 42 -0.37 7.47 -12.13
N ASP A 43 -0.44 8.77 -12.42
CA ASP A 43 0.73 9.67 -12.38
C ASP A 43 0.98 10.24 -10.98
N ARG A 44 -0.12 10.58 -10.29
CA ARG A 44 -0.13 11.12 -8.94
C ARG A 44 -0.91 10.21 -8.00
N ILE A 45 -0.30 9.85 -6.88
CA ILE A 45 -0.89 8.95 -5.88
C ILE A 45 -0.87 9.65 -4.53
N VAL A 46 -2.05 9.78 -3.91
CA VAL A 46 -2.19 10.35 -2.57
C VAL A 46 -2.63 9.25 -1.61
N PHE A 47 -1.77 8.88 -0.67
CA PHE A 47 -2.09 7.96 0.41
C PHE A 47 -2.71 8.72 1.58
N LEU A 48 -3.94 8.39 1.93
CA LEU A 48 -4.60 8.84 3.17
C LEU A 48 -4.49 7.73 4.21
N VAL A 49 -3.64 7.92 5.21
CA VAL A 49 -3.34 6.90 6.21
C VAL A 49 -3.96 7.31 7.55
N GLY A 50 -5.03 6.63 7.92
CA GLY A 50 -5.66 6.80 9.22
C GLY A 50 -4.70 6.43 10.35
N THR A 51 -4.56 7.33 11.31
CA THR A 51 -3.73 7.23 12.51
C THR A 51 -4.53 6.93 13.77
N LYS A 52 -5.86 6.94 13.68
CA LYS A 52 -6.74 6.61 14.79
C LYS A 52 -6.44 5.20 15.29
N ILE A 53 -6.03 5.14 16.55
CA ILE A 53 -5.92 3.90 17.34
C ILE A 53 -7.34 3.35 17.48
N ASN A 54 -7.55 2.07 17.17
CA ASN A 54 -8.88 1.47 17.22
C ASN A 54 -9.31 1.33 18.70
N ASP A 55 -10.25 2.16 19.15
CA ASP A 55 -10.74 2.25 20.53
C ASP A 55 -11.31 0.91 21.06
N ALA A 56 -11.66 -0.03 20.17
CA ALA A 56 -12.17 -1.35 20.52
C ALA A 56 -11.11 -2.29 21.17
N HIS A 57 -9.82 -1.96 21.06
CA HIS A 57 -8.73 -2.73 21.64
C HIS A 57 -7.73 -1.78 22.33
N GLN A 58 -8.04 -1.32 23.54
CA GLN A 58 -7.11 -0.59 24.41
C GLN A 58 -6.02 -1.51 25.00
N ASP A 59 -5.28 -2.20 24.13
CA ASP A 59 -4.10 -2.98 24.54
C ASP A 59 -2.86 -2.07 24.40
N PRO A 60 -2.07 -1.84 25.46
CA PRO A 60 -0.88 -0.99 25.41
C PRO A 60 0.19 -1.46 24.39
N ASN A 61 0.07 -2.66 23.83
CA ASN A 61 0.90 -3.18 22.74
C ASN A 61 0.43 -2.80 21.31
N MET A 62 -0.69 -2.07 21.18
CA MET A 62 -1.26 -1.61 19.91
C MET A 62 -0.40 -0.67 19.03
N PRO A 63 0.69 0.00 19.50
CA PRO A 63 1.54 0.81 18.61
C PRO A 63 2.10 0.04 17.41
N VAL A 64 2.31 -1.27 17.58
CA VAL A 64 2.95 -2.13 16.58
C VAL A 64 2.13 -2.25 15.30
N GLU A 65 0.80 -2.37 15.38
CA GLU A 65 -0.05 -2.52 14.18
C GLU A 65 -0.09 -1.23 13.34
N LEU A 66 -0.14 -0.07 14.00
CA LEU A 66 -0.05 1.22 13.32
C LEU A 66 1.33 1.42 12.68
N GLU A 67 2.40 0.99 13.35
CA GLU A 67 3.73 0.99 12.78
C GLU A 67 3.82 0.10 11.54
N ILE A 68 3.24 -1.10 11.56
CA ILE A 68 3.20 -2.00 10.39
C ILE A 68 2.50 -1.31 9.22
N ARG A 69 1.33 -0.69 9.44
CA ARG A 69 0.60 0.02 8.38
C ARG A 69 1.40 1.20 7.83
N ARG A 70 2.02 2.01 8.70
CA ARG A 70 2.85 3.14 8.27
C ARG A 70 4.06 2.67 7.48
N ASN A 71 4.72 1.61 7.93
CA ASN A 71 5.93 1.07 7.30
C ASN A 71 5.64 0.50 5.92
N ILE A 72 4.52 -0.23 5.74
CA ILE A 72 4.19 -0.74 4.41
C ILE A 72 3.87 0.38 3.42
N ILE A 73 3.11 1.42 3.85
CA ILE A 73 2.77 2.54 2.97
C ILE A 73 4.03 3.32 2.59
N LYS A 74 4.94 3.56 3.55
CA LYS A 74 6.24 4.19 3.27
C LYS A 74 7.05 3.36 2.27
N ARG A 75 7.14 2.04 2.45
CA ARG A 75 7.86 1.16 1.52
C ARG A 75 7.28 1.23 0.11
N ILE A 76 5.95 1.18 -0.03
CA ILE A 76 5.27 1.29 -1.33
C ILE A 76 5.52 2.66 -1.97
N SER A 77 5.42 3.74 -1.20
CA SER A 77 5.70 5.11 -1.68
C SER A 77 7.10 5.22 -2.27
N VAL A 78 8.11 4.73 -1.54
CA VAL A 78 9.51 4.74 -2.00
C VAL A 78 9.67 3.94 -3.29
N LEU A 79 9.09 2.73 -3.37
CA LEU A 79 9.15 1.92 -4.58
C LEU A 79 8.52 2.64 -5.79
N LEU A 80 7.34 3.25 -5.60
CA LEU A 80 6.64 3.99 -6.66
C LEU A 80 7.42 5.23 -7.11
N GLN A 81 8.04 5.96 -6.19
CA GLN A 81 8.84 7.15 -6.50
C GLN A 81 10.15 6.79 -7.18
N GLU A 82 10.91 5.84 -6.65
CA GLU A 82 12.27 5.55 -7.12
C GLU A 82 12.32 4.63 -8.35
N LYS A 83 11.49 3.58 -8.38
CA LYS A 83 11.50 2.61 -9.51
C LYS A 83 10.56 2.99 -10.63
N TYR A 84 9.45 3.63 -10.30
CA TYR A 84 8.37 3.92 -11.26
C TYR A 84 8.17 5.41 -11.52
N LEU A 85 8.99 6.28 -10.90
CA LEU A 85 9.00 7.74 -11.11
C LEU A 85 7.62 8.39 -10.92
N LYS A 86 6.82 7.86 -9.99
CA LYS A 86 5.49 8.37 -9.66
C LYS A 86 5.59 9.53 -8.67
N GLU A 87 4.67 10.48 -8.77
CA GLU A 87 4.50 11.53 -7.75
C GLU A 87 3.61 10.99 -6.63
N VAL A 88 4.20 10.79 -5.44
CA VAL A 88 3.50 10.20 -4.29
C VAL A 88 3.52 11.14 -3.09
N VAL A 89 2.35 11.35 -2.48
CA VAL A 89 2.18 12.13 -1.25
C VAL A 89 1.48 11.27 -0.20
N ILE A 90 1.95 11.33 1.06
CA ILE A 90 1.32 10.63 2.18
C ILE A 90 0.76 11.67 3.15
N HIS A 91 -0.53 11.59 3.44
CA HIS A 91 -1.19 12.35 4.50
C HIS A 91 -1.61 11.42 5.61
N TYR A 92 -1.24 11.78 6.84
CA TYR A 92 -1.71 11.12 8.05
C TYR A 92 -2.92 11.90 8.59
N ILE A 93 -4.03 11.19 8.77
CA ILE A 93 -5.31 11.75 9.23
C ILE A 93 -5.86 11.02 10.45
#